data_AF-A0A9E5FYY2-F1
#
_entry.id   AF-A0A9E5FYY2-F1
#
_cell.length_a   1.000
_cell.length_b   1.000
_cell.length_c   1.000
_cell.angle_alpha   90.00
_cell.angle_beta   90.00
_cell.angle_gamma   90.00
#
_symmetry.space_group_name_H-M   'P 1'
#
loop_
_entity.id
_entity.type
_entity.pdbx_description
1 polymer ?
#
loop_
_entity_poly.entity_id
_entity_poly.type
_entity_poly.pdbx_seq_one_letter_code
_entity_poly.pdbx_strand_id
1 'polypeptide(L)'
;FIHPTDGERLRRIEMPEGDRVLAEALIMQLFDAQGQPDTSKFAATMGNLQASKEPLARFGAGKRWAEIADVHGSLDSTRARLTSIYDDWWRRWRVRYYDGLLDNPTVISRTNKMRYAMVLAMANDIQRLFALRQRLNAEFNGTVLAFGLVASYRDSGTWPGGIDRTYTQFTMKRFDFDPWDPAAGRWQYENLASPRAIESDYGRLEISGGVLYARGADKEDGGAQKSTNDGLTGDFVAWPALRALSRSTGSK
;
A
#
# COMPACT_ATOMS: atom_id res chain seq x y z
N PHE A 1 14.68 19.69 -4.10
CA PHE A 1 15.82 18.76 -3.92
C PHE A 1 15.41 17.68 -2.94
N ILE A 2 15.36 16.42 -3.37
CA ILE A 2 14.99 15.29 -2.50
C ILE A 2 16.22 14.95 -1.65
N HIS A 3 16.12 15.00 -0.33
CA HIS A 3 17.21 14.56 0.55
C HIS A 3 17.53 13.09 0.25
N PRO A 4 18.80 12.73 -0.05
CA PRO A 4 19.21 11.36 -0.41
C PRO A 4 18.75 10.30 0.60
N THR A 5 18.64 10.69 1.86
CA THR A 5 18.25 9.84 3.01
C THR A 5 16.76 9.56 3.12
N ASP A 6 15.90 10.34 2.48
CA ASP A 6 14.44 10.10 2.48
C ASP A 6 14.06 9.03 1.46
N GLY A 7 14.92 8.83 0.44
CA GLY A 7 14.73 7.83 -0.59
C GLY A 7 14.97 6.39 -0.11
N GLU A 8 15.79 6.14 0.92
CA GLU A 8 16.31 4.78 1.16
C GLU A 8 15.38 3.82 1.89
N ARG A 9 14.43 4.30 2.69
CA ARG A 9 13.77 3.46 3.70
C ARG A 9 12.91 2.35 3.09
N LEU A 10 12.33 2.62 1.90
CA LEU A 10 11.36 1.77 1.22
C LEU A 10 11.52 1.74 -0.30
N ARG A 11 12.60 2.36 -0.83
CA ARG A 11 13.00 2.18 -2.23
C ARG A 11 13.28 0.72 -2.59
N ARG A 12 13.44 -0.17 -1.60
CA ARG A 12 13.67 -1.61 -1.81
C ARG A 12 12.41 -2.45 -1.99
N ILE A 13 11.20 -1.90 -1.76
CA ILE A 13 9.98 -2.61 -2.14
C ILE A 13 9.71 -2.25 -3.59
N GLU A 14 10.18 -3.12 -4.48
CA GLU A 14 9.88 -3.00 -5.91
C GLU A 14 8.38 -3.20 -6.14
N MET A 15 7.87 -2.51 -7.17
CA MET A 15 6.49 -2.72 -7.59
C MET A 15 6.34 -4.15 -8.10
N PRO A 16 5.28 -4.89 -7.72
CA PRO A 16 5.07 -6.22 -8.27
C PRO A 16 4.83 -6.17 -9.77
N GLU A 17 5.51 -7.03 -10.52
CA GLU A 17 5.44 -7.08 -11.99
C GLU A 17 4.84 -8.37 -12.54
N GLY A 18 4.38 -9.30 -11.69
CA GLY A 18 3.86 -10.60 -12.13
C GLY A 18 2.75 -10.50 -13.16
N ASP A 19 1.82 -9.57 -12.95
CA ASP A 19 0.72 -9.29 -13.88
C ASP A 19 1.22 -8.73 -15.22
N ARG A 20 2.32 -7.96 -15.23
CA ARG A 20 2.96 -7.45 -16.45
C ARG A 20 3.50 -8.59 -17.27
N VAL A 21 4.27 -9.48 -16.63
CA VAL A 21 4.90 -10.63 -17.27
C VAL A 21 3.85 -11.58 -17.85
N LEU A 22 2.77 -11.84 -17.11
CA LEU A 22 1.64 -12.64 -17.59
C LEU A 22 0.95 -11.97 -18.78
N ALA A 23 0.70 -10.66 -18.71
CA ALA A 23 0.09 -9.91 -19.80
C ALA A 23 0.95 -9.96 -21.07
N GLU A 24 2.28 -9.79 -20.96
CA GLU A 24 3.22 -9.88 -22.08
C GLU A 24 3.20 -11.26 -22.74
N ALA A 25 3.21 -12.33 -21.94
CA ALA A 25 3.14 -13.68 -22.44
C ALA A 25 1.83 -13.95 -23.20
N LEU A 26 0.68 -13.50 -22.66
CA LEU A 26 -0.60 -13.63 -23.34
C LEU A 26 -0.66 -12.79 -24.63
N ILE A 27 -0.12 -11.58 -24.63
CA ILE A 27 -0.08 -10.73 -25.84
C ILE A 27 0.70 -11.44 -26.95
N MET A 28 1.77 -12.16 -26.64
CA MET A 28 2.51 -12.94 -27.64
C MET A 28 1.72 -14.12 -28.21
N GLN A 29 0.76 -14.68 -27.47
CA GLN A 29 0.00 -15.87 -27.87
C GLN A 29 -1.30 -15.55 -28.63
N LEU A 30 -1.93 -14.41 -28.32
CA LEU A 30 -3.27 -14.07 -28.81
C LEU A 30 -3.29 -13.24 -30.09
N PHE A 31 -2.12 -12.86 -30.61
CA PHE A 31 -1.98 -12.11 -31.86
C PHE A 31 -1.42 -13.00 -32.97
N ASP A 32 -1.85 -12.76 -34.20
CA ASP A 32 -1.39 -13.45 -35.40
C ASP A 32 -0.06 -12.86 -35.94
N ALA A 33 0.43 -13.43 -37.04
CA ALA A 33 1.66 -13.00 -37.69
C ALA A 33 1.57 -11.57 -38.30
N GLN A 34 0.36 -11.08 -38.54
CA GLN A 34 0.07 -9.75 -39.06
C GLN A 34 -0.07 -8.71 -37.92
N GLY A 35 0.07 -9.15 -36.66
CA GLY A 35 -0.05 -8.29 -35.49
C GLY A 35 -1.50 -7.89 -35.18
N GLN A 36 -2.48 -8.63 -35.69
CA GLN A 36 -3.89 -8.49 -35.33
C GLN A 36 -4.30 -9.55 -34.30
N PRO A 37 -5.33 -9.31 -33.49
CA PRO A 37 -5.87 -10.34 -32.60
C PRO A 37 -6.37 -11.56 -33.40
N ASP A 38 -5.94 -12.76 -33.02
CA ASP A 38 -6.55 -13.99 -33.52
C ASP A 38 -7.90 -14.16 -32.83
N THR A 39 -8.99 -13.77 -33.50
CA THR A 39 -10.35 -13.71 -32.93
C THR A 39 -10.75 -15.01 -32.21
N SER A 40 -10.38 -16.17 -32.76
CA SER A 40 -10.69 -17.47 -32.16
C SER A 40 -9.94 -17.68 -30.84
N LYS A 41 -8.61 -17.53 -30.85
CA LYS A 41 -7.79 -17.71 -29.65
C LYS A 41 -8.07 -16.65 -28.59
N PHE A 42 -8.28 -15.41 -29.03
CA PHE A 42 -8.57 -14.26 -28.18
C PHE A 42 -9.90 -14.45 -27.43
N ALA A 43 -10.98 -14.78 -28.14
CA ALA A 43 -12.29 -15.03 -27.55
C ALA A 43 -12.27 -16.21 -26.57
N ALA A 44 -11.62 -17.33 -26.94
CA ALA A 44 -11.53 -18.50 -26.08
C ALA A 44 -10.75 -18.23 -24.79
N THR A 45 -9.57 -17.60 -24.91
CA THR A 45 -8.68 -17.35 -23.77
C THR A 45 -9.24 -16.30 -22.83
N MET A 46 -9.64 -15.15 -23.36
CA MET A 46 -10.18 -14.06 -22.55
C MET A 46 -11.57 -14.39 -21.98
N GLY A 47 -12.39 -15.14 -22.73
CA GLY A 47 -13.67 -15.66 -22.25
C GLY A 47 -13.51 -16.61 -21.06
N ASN A 48 -12.55 -17.55 -21.13
CA ASN A 48 -12.25 -18.45 -20.02
C ASN A 48 -11.70 -17.70 -18.80
N LEU A 49 -10.82 -16.72 -19.03
CA LEU A 49 -10.24 -15.91 -17.97
C LEU A 49 -11.31 -15.07 -17.26
N GLN A 50 -12.23 -14.45 -17.99
CA GLN A 50 -13.36 -13.77 -17.38
C GLN A 50 -14.27 -14.75 -16.63
N ALA A 51 -14.62 -15.89 -17.23
CA ALA A 51 -15.50 -16.89 -16.61
C ALA A 51 -14.92 -17.48 -15.32
N SER A 52 -13.59 -17.51 -15.17
CA SER A 52 -12.94 -17.94 -13.92
C SER A 52 -13.25 -17.03 -12.74
N LYS A 53 -13.43 -15.72 -13.00
CA LYS A 53 -13.77 -14.70 -11.99
C LYS A 53 -15.28 -14.50 -11.87
N GLU A 54 -16.00 -14.67 -12.98
CA GLU A 54 -17.44 -14.44 -13.10
C GLU A 54 -18.13 -15.64 -13.80
N PRO A 55 -18.34 -16.77 -13.11
CA PRO A 55 -18.87 -17.99 -13.74
C PRO A 55 -20.23 -17.80 -14.42
N LEU A 56 -21.08 -16.92 -13.88
CA LEU A 56 -22.40 -16.61 -14.43
C LEU A 56 -22.34 -15.83 -15.76
N ALA A 57 -21.24 -15.13 -16.05
CA ALA A 57 -21.04 -14.40 -17.31
C ALA A 57 -20.57 -15.29 -18.47
N ARG A 58 -20.29 -16.58 -18.20
CA ARG A 58 -19.67 -17.51 -19.15
C ARG A 58 -20.44 -17.66 -20.47
N PHE A 59 -21.77 -17.63 -20.42
CA PHE A 59 -22.63 -17.84 -21.61
C PHE A 59 -22.51 -16.72 -22.65
N GLY A 60 -22.08 -15.51 -22.26
CA GLY A 60 -21.91 -14.37 -23.17
C GLY A 60 -20.45 -13.92 -23.36
N ALA A 61 -19.54 -14.37 -22.50
CA ALA A 61 -18.15 -13.89 -22.47
C ALA A 61 -17.42 -14.13 -23.81
N GLY A 62 -17.51 -15.34 -24.37
CA GLY A 62 -16.83 -15.67 -25.63
C GLY A 62 -17.26 -14.78 -26.79
N LYS A 63 -18.58 -14.59 -26.98
CA LYS A 63 -19.12 -13.72 -28.03
C LYS A 63 -18.67 -12.26 -27.85
N ARG A 64 -18.75 -11.74 -26.61
CA ARG A 64 -18.28 -10.39 -26.29
C ARG A 64 -16.80 -10.20 -26.61
N TRP A 65 -15.95 -11.18 -26.27
CA TRP A 65 -14.52 -11.09 -26.55
C TRP A 65 -14.19 -11.24 -28.03
N ALA A 66 -15.02 -11.93 -28.82
CA ALA A 66 -14.91 -11.93 -30.28
C ALA A 66 -15.22 -10.55 -30.87
N GLU A 67 -16.31 -9.90 -30.44
CA GLU A 67 -16.66 -8.53 -30.86
C GLU A 67 -15.58 -7.51 -30.44
N ILE A 68 -14.96 -7.70 -29.29
CA ILE A 68 -13.83 -6.87 -28.84
C ILE A 68 -12.61 -7.09 -29.74
N ALA A 69 -12.31 -8.32 -30.14
CA ALA A 69 -11.15 -8.63 -30.99
C ALA A 69 -11.19 -7.83 -32.30
N ASP A 70 -12.36 -7.68 -32.90
CA ASP A 70 -12.55 -6.94 -34.16
C ASP A 70 -12.20 -5.45 -34.06
N VAL A 71 -12.29 -4.85 -32.87
CA VAL A 71 -12.00 -3.42 -32.61
C VAL A 71 -10.76 -3.20 -31.73
N HIS A 72 -10.07 -4.28 -31.37
CA HIS A 72 -8.91 -4.21 -30.49
C HIS A 72 -7.70 -3.63 -31.24
N GLY A 73 -6.82 -2.98 -30.50
CA GLY A 73 -5.57 -2.46 -31.06
C GLY A 73 -4.64 -3.59 -31.53
N SER A 74 -3.78 -3.28 -32.50
CA SER A 74 -2.70 -4.16 -32.98
C SER A 74 -1.74 -4.55 -31.86
N LEU A 75 -0.92 -5.58 -32.11
CA LEU A 75 0.11 -6.10 -31.22
C LEU A 75 1.01 -4.99 -30.67
N ASP A 76 1.59 -4.18 -31.55
CA ASP A 76 2.50 -3.10 -31.15
C ASP A 76 1.79 -2.03 -30.32
N SER A 77 0.57 -1.66 -30.69
CA SER A 77 -0.21 -0.68 -29.94
C SER A 77 -0.60 -1.20 -28.55
N THR A 78 -0.88 -2.49 -28.44
CA THR A 78 -1.24 -3.19 -27.20
C THR A 78 -0.03 -3.28 -26.27
N ARG A 79 1.13 -3.67 -26.78
CA ARG A 79 2.40 -3.69 -26.03
C ARG A 79 2.77 -2.30 -25.53
N ALA A 80 2.78 -1.31 -26.42
CA ALA A 80 3.10 0.07 -26.07
C ALA A 80 2.15 0.61 -24.98
N ARG A 81 0.86 0.23 -25.03
CA ARG A 81 -0.11 0.61 -24.01
C ARG A 81 0.18 -0.05 -22.66
N LEU A 82 0.47 -1.34 -22.64
CA LEU A 82 0.85 -2.07 -21.43
C LEU A 82 2.08 -1.42 -20.78
N THR A 83 3.15 -1.20 -21.55
CA THR A 83 4.36 -0.51 -21.08
C THR A 83 4.03 0.87 -20.52
N SER A 84 3.22 1.67 -21.21
CA SER A 84 2.84 3.01 -20.75
C SER A 84 2.10 3.00 -19.41
N ILE A 85 1.26 1.99 -19.16
CA ILE A 85 0.54 1.82 -17.88
C ILE A 85 1.55 1.48 -16.77
N TYR A 86 2.43 0.50 -17.00
CA TYR A 86 3.42 0.11 -16.00
C TYR A 86 4.47 1.19 -15.74
N ASP A 87 4.85 1.98 -16.75
CA ASP A 87 5.74 3.13 -16.57
C ASP A 87 5.09 4.26 -15.75
N ASP A 88 3.79 4.50 -15.93
CA ASP A 88 3.03 5.43 -15.07
C ASP A 88 3.02 4.93 -13.63
N TRP A 89 2.75 3.64 -13.44
CA TRP A 89 2.79 3.01 -12.12
C TRP A 89 4.16 3.06 -11.46
N TRP A 90 5.22 2.76 -12.18
CA TRP A 90 6.59 2.86 -11.68
C TRP A 90 6.95 4.29 -11.28
N ARG A 91 6.56 5.29 -12.07
CA ARG A 91 6.75 6.70 -11.73
C ARG A 91 6.04 7.05 -10.43
N ARG A 92 4.76 6.69 -10.31
CA ARG A 92 3.95 6.90 -9.10
C ARG A 92 4.50 6.14 -7.89
N TRP A 93 4.97 4.92 -8.07
CA TRP A 93 5.54 4.10 -7.00
C TRP A 93 6.80 4.72 -6.39
N ARG A 94 7.53 5.55 -7.13
CA ARG A 94 8.79 6.16 -6.68
C ARG A 94 8.63 7.55 -6.06
N VAL A 95 7.45 8.17 -6.14
CA VAL A 95 7.20 9.48 -5.51
C VAL A 95 6.77 9.34 -4.04
N ARG A 96 6.66 10.47 -3.34
CA ARG A 96 6.21 10.53 -1.94
C ARG A 96 4.69 10.31 -1.85
N TYR A 97 4.19 9.88 -0.68
CA TYR A 97 2.76 9.58 -0.45
C TYR A 97 1.79 10.72 -0.76
N TYR A 98 2.27 11.96 -0.68
CA TYR A 98 1.47 13.17 -0.84
C TYR A 98 1.98 14.04 -2.00
N ASP A 99 2.69 13.41 -2.93
CA ASP A 99 3.10 14.08 -4.15
C ASP A 99 1.87 14.28 -5.07
N GLY A 100 1.70 15.49 -5.60
CA GLY A 100 0.56 15.82 -6.47
C GLY A 100 0.48 14.98 -7.74
N LEU A 101 1.55 14.27 -8.13
CA LEU A 101 1.48 13.26 -9.19
C LEU A 101 0.44 12.18 -8.89
N LEU A 102 0.24 11.81 -7.63
CA LEU A 102 -0.68 10.75 -7.23
C LEU A 102 -2.15 11.14 -7.44
N ASP A 103 -2.47 12.43 -7.38
CA ASP A 103 -3.83 12.95 -7.61
C ASP A 103 -4.21 13.01 -9.11
N ASN A 104 -3.20 13.00 -9.99
CA ASN A 104 -3.44 13.06 -11.43
C ASN A 104 -4.08 11.78 -11.96
N PRO A 105 -4.99 11.84 -12.96
CA PRO A 105 -5.53 10.66 -13.62
C PRO A 105 -4.43 9.72 -14.15
N THR A 106 -4.55 8.44 -13.80
CA THR A 106 -3.61 7.39 -14.21
C THR A 106 -3.71 7.11 -15.71
N VAL A 107 -2.68 6.48 -16.27
CA VAL A 107 -2.74 6.05 -17.69
C VAL A 107 -3.82 4.99 -17.86
N ILE A 108 -3.97 4.07 -16.90
CA ILE A 108 -4.99 3.02 -16.96
C ILE A 108 -6.41 3.62 -16.95
N SER A 109 -6.69 4.66 -16.16
CA SER A 109 -8.03 5.26 -16.09
C SER A 109 -8.44 5.99 -17.37
N ARG A 110 -7.46 6.52 -18.11
CA ARG A 110 -7.66 7.20 -19.40
C ARG A 110 -7.61 6.26 -20.61
N THR A 111 -7.36 4.97 -20.40
CA THR A 111 -7.19 4.01 -21.49
C THR A 111 -8.54 3.63 -22.12
N ASN A 112 -8.60 3.59 -23.46
CA ASN A 112 -9.83 3.22 -24.18
C ASN A 112 -10.22 1.76 -23.87
N LYS A 113 -11.44 1.57 -23.37
CA LYS A 113 -11.93 0.29 -22.84
C LYS A 113 -12.12 -0.80 -23.88
N MET A 114 -12.41 -0.46 -25.12
CA MET A 114 -12.61 -1.43 -26.21
C MET A 114 -11.28 -1.75 -26.90
N ARG A 115 -10.55 -0.70 -27.29
CA ARG A 115 -9.28 -0.83 -28.04
C ARG A 115 -8.19 -1.56 -27.26
N TYR A 116 -8.21 -1.49 -25.93
CA TYR A 116 -7.20 -2.11 -25.06
C TYR A 116 -7.84 -3.00 -23.98
N ALA A 117 -8.99 -3.59 -24.28
CA ALA A 117 -9.75 -4.40 -23.32
C ALA A 117 -8.92 -5.51 -22.68
N MET A 118 -8.04 -6.17 -23.45
CA MET A 118 -7.14 -7.20 -22.93
C MET A 118 -6.20 -6.63 -21.87
N VAL A 119 -5.56 -5.49 -22.17
CA VAL A 119 -4.65 -4.82 -21.24
C VAL A 119 -5.38 -4.46 -19.95
N LEU A 120 -6.60 -3.94 -20.03
CA LEU A 120 -7.40 -3.58 -18.85
C LEU A 120 -7.89 -4.79 -18.05
N ALA A 121 -8.13 -5.92 -18.69
CA ALA A 121 -8.51 -7.14 -17.99
C ALA A 121 -7.32 -7.77 -17.23
N MET A 122 -6.09 -7.55 -17.72
CA MET A 122 -4.87 -8.17 -17.19
C MET A 122 -4.13 -7.25 -16.22
N ALA A 123 -4.03 -5.97 -16.55
CA ALA A 123 -3.40 -4.99 -15.69
C ALA A 123 -4.31 -4.74 -14.49
N ASN A 124 -3.94 -5.29 -13.34
CA ASN A 124 -4.64 -5.00 -12.10
C ASN A 124 -4.46 -3.53 -11.73
N ASP A 125 -5.51 -2.95 -11.14
CA ASP A 125 -5.37 -1.67 -10.47
C ASP A 125 -4.58 -1.86 -9.17
N ILE A 126 -3.31 -1.46 -9.22
CA ILE A 126 -2.39 -1.57 -8.09
C ILE A 126 -2.56 -0.43 -7.08
N GLN A 127 -3.54 0.47 -7.24
CA GLN A 127 -3.79 1.57 -6.29
C GLN A 127 -3.85 1.09 -4.84
N ARG A 128 -4.50 -0.06 -4.59
CA ARG A 128 -4.56 -0.65 -3.24
C ARG A 128 -3.18 -0.93 -2.64
N LEU A 129 -2.19 -1.27 -3.47
CA LEU A 129 -0.84 -1.55 -3.02
C LEU A 129 -0.12 -0.29 -2.49
N PHE A 130 -0.50 0.91 -2.92
CA PHE A 130 0.05 2.15 -2.38
C PHE A 130 -0.33 2.34 -0.92
N ALA A 131 -1.60 2.13 -0.58
CA ALA A 131 -2.09 2.21 0.80
C ALA A 131 -1.45 1.12 1.67
N LEU A 132 -1.35 -0.11 1.16
CA LEU A 132 -0.68 -1.21 1.88
C LEU A 132 0.80 -0.92 2.12
N ARG A 133 1.50 -0.35 1.14
CA ARG A 133 2.88 0.08 1.29
C ARG A 133 3.00 1.16 2.36
N GLN A 134 2.14 2.18 2.34
CA GLN A 134 2.15 3.25 3.35
C GLN A 134 2.00 2.68 4.77
N ARG A 135 1.04 1.77 4.96
CA ARG A 135 0.81 1.06 6.21
C ARG A 135 2.01 0.21 6.63
N LEU A 136 2.58 -0.57 5.72
CA LEU A 136 3.75 -1.41 6.00
C LEU A 136 4.93 -0.57 6.53
N ASN A 137 5.09 0.63 6.01
CA ASN A 137 6.14 1.52 6.52
C ASN A 137 5.89 1.98 7.93
N ALA A 138 4.62 2.26 8.25
CA ALA A 138 4.27 2.70 9.58
C ALA A 138 4.48 1.57 10.58
N GLU A 139 4.04 0.37 10.24
CA GLU A 139 4.29 -0.84 11.02
C GLU A 139 5.81 -1.05 11.24
N PHE A 140 6.60 -0.96 10.17
CA PHE A 140 8.04 -1.17 10.24
C PHE A 140 8.77 -0.08 11.05
N ASN A 141 8.55 1.20 10.71
CA ASN A 141 9.17 2.34 11.39
C ASN A 141 8.75 2.37 12.87
N GLY A 142 7.45 2.22 13.13
CA GLY A 142 6.88 2.19 14.47
C GLY A 142 7.46 1.06 15.31
N THR A 143 7.64 -0.14 14.74
CA THR A 143 8.26 -1.27 15.44
C THR A 143 9.71 -0.97 15.83
N VAL A 144 10.50 -0.40 14.91
CA VAL A 144 11.90 -0.03 15.20
C VAL A 144 11.98 1.01 16.31
N LEU A 145 11.15 2.06 16.24
CA LEU A 145 11.09 3.11 17.25
C LEU A 145 10.60 2.59 18.61
N ALA A 146 9.59 1.73 18.63
CA ALA A 146 9.08 1.08 19.83
C ALA A 146 10.18 0.27 20.53
N PHE A 147 10.98 -0.50 19.78
CA PHE A 147 12.12 -1.21 20.36
C PHE A 147 13.14 -0.26 20.98
N GLY A 148 13.40 0.90 20.37
CA GLY A 148 14.29 1.90 20.95
C GLY A 148 13.79 2.49 22.25
N LEU A 149 12.49 2.81 22.32
CA LEU A 149 11.85 3.30 23.55
C LEU A 149 11.93 2.27 24.67
N VAL A 150 11.60 1.01 24.36
CA VAL A 150 11.65 -0.08 25.34
C VAL A 150 13.10 -0.35 25.78
N ALA A 151 14.07 -0.30 24.86
CA ALA A 151 15.48 -0.45 25.20
C ALA A 151 15.97 0.68 26.12
N SER A 152 15.60 1.92 25.82
CA SER A 152 15.90 3.07 26.68
C SER A 152 15.27 2.93 28.07
N TYR A 153 14.00 2.52 28.14
CA TYR A 153 13.31 2.25 29.41
C TYR A 153 14.02 1.16 30.22
N ARG A 154 14.44 0.07 29.55
CA ARG A 154 15.13 -1.04 30.21
C ARG A 154 16.50 -0.64 30.77
N ASP A 155 17.19 0.27 30.10
CA ASP A 155 18.53 0.74 30.50
C ASP A 155 18.45 1.76 31.64
N SER A 156 17.52 2.73 31.57
CA SER A 156 17.41 3.82 32.55
C SER A 156 16.44 3.54 33.71
N GLY A 157 15.59 2.52 33.58
CA GLY A 157 14.47 2.24 34.50
C GLY A 157 13.30 3.22 34.39
N THR A 158 13.35 4.21 33.48
CA THR A 158 12.32 5.25 33.31
C THR A 158 12.05 5.54 31.84
N TRP A 159 10.79 5.83 31.50
CA TRP A 159 10.45 6.18 30.12
C TRP A 159 11.17 7.48 29.72
N PRO A 160 11.76 7.56 28.51
CA PRO A 160 12.45 8.77 28.09
C PRO A 160 11.46 9.93 28.02
N GLY A 161 11.92 11.16 28.29
CA GLY A 161 11.09 12.36 28.17
C GLY A 161 10.74 12.75 26.72
N GLY A 162 11.37 12.10 25.74
CA GLY A 162 11.16 12.33 24.31
C GLY A 162 11.78 11.22 23.48
N ILE A 163 11.22 10.96 22.30
CA ILE A 163 11.70 9.92 21.38
C ILE A 163 13.13 10.20 20.90
N ASP A 164 13.51 11.47 20.81
CA ASP A 164 14.83 11.96 20.41
C ASP A 164 15.96 11.49 21.35
N ARG A 165 15.64 11.26 22.63
CA ARG A 165 16.60 10.70 23.59
C ARG A 165 16.99 9.26 23.30
N THR A 166 16.24 8.57 22.44
CA THR A 166 16.57 7.20 22.03
C THR A 166 17.49 7.14 20.81
N TYR A 167 17.71 8.27 20.12
CA TYR A 167 18.48 8.30 18.89
C TYR A 167 19.96 8.00 19.11
N THR A 168 20.58 7.43 18.08
CA THR A 168 22.01 7.04 18.02
C THR A 168 22.37 5.84 18.90
N GLN A 169 21.84 5.76 20.12
CA GLN A 169 22.09 4.66 21.04
C GLN A 169 21.14 3.48 20.83
N PHE A 170 19.83 3.74 20.71
CA PHE A 170 18.82 2.68 20.64
C PHE A 170 18.07 2.63 19.32
N THR A 171 17.87 3.78 18.67
CA THR A 171 17.24 3.88 17.34
C THR A 171 17.99 4.83 16.42
N MET A 172 17.75 4.69 15.11
CA MET A 172 18.20 5.67 14.14
C MET A 172 17.07 6.66 13.87
N LYS A 173 17.38 7.96 13.87
CA LYS A 173 16.43 9.04 13.49
C LYS A 173 15.77 8.80 12.13
N ARG A 174 16.41 8.02 11.25
CA ARG A 174 15.81 7.62 9.98
C ARG A 174 14.60 6.67 10.09
N PHE A 175 14.10 6.32 11.26
CA PHE A 175 12.83 5.62 11.36
C PHE A 175 11.73 6.54 11.90
N ASP A 176 12.10 7.71 12.42
CA ASP A 176 11.19 8.76 12.90
C ASP A 176 10.61 9.56 11.74
N PHE A 177 9.68 8.94 11.02
CA PHE A 177 8.90 9.55 9.96
C PHE A 177 7.49 8.98 9.99
N ASP A 178 6.51 9.86 10.13
CA ASP A 178 5.10 9.52 10.07
C ASP A 178 4.67 9.43 8.59
N PRO A 179 4.32 8.23 8.08
CA PRO A 179 3.90 8.08 6.70
C PRO A 179 2.56 8.76 6.38
N TRP A 180 1.74 9.01 7.41
CA TRP A 180 0.42 9.62 7.25
C TRP A 180 0.40 11.13 7.44
N ASP A 181 1.48 11.75 7.90
CA ASP A 181 1.57 13.22 7.99
C ASP A 181 1.86 13.85 6.60
N PRO A 182 0.93 14.66 6.04
CA PRO A 182 1.15 15.38 4.79
C PRO A 182 2.35 16.34 4.82
N ALA A 183 2.68 16.86 5.99
CA ALA A 183 3.84 17.74 6.19
C ALA A 183 5.16 16.98 6.31
N ALA A 184 5.16 15.65 6.14
CA ALA A 184 6.32 14.79 6.33
C ALA A 184 6.93 14.91 7.74
N GLY A 185 6.05 14.97 8.75
CA GLY A 185 6.44 15.04 10.15
C GLY A 185 6.93 13.72 10.73
N ARG A 186 6.90 13.67 12.05
CA ARG A 186 7.52 12.62 12.86
C ARG A 186 6.49 11.83 13.64
N TRP A 187 6.90 10.69 14.18
CA TRP A 187 6.05 9.95 15.12
C TRP A 187 5.81 10.77 16.38
N GLN A 188 4.62 10.63 16.93
CA GLN A 188 4.25 11.23 18.20
C GLN A 188 4.63 10.29 19.32
N TYR A 189 5.26 10.85 20.36
CA TYR A 189 5.62 10.13 21.56
C TYR A 189 5.25 10.93 22.80
N GLU A 190 4.64 10.25 23.75
CA GLU A 190 4.27 10.82 25.05
C GLU A 190 4.68 9.87 26.17
N ASN A 191 5.29 10.41 27.23
CA ASN A 191 5.41 9.71 28.50
C ASN A 191 4.22 10.11 29.38
N LEU A 192 3.21 9.25 29.45
CA LEU A 192 1.97 9.54 30.14
C LEU A 192 2.17 9.72 31.65
N ALA A 193 1.75 10.87 32.16
CA ALA A 193 1.72 11.14 33.61
C ALA A 193 0.62 10.33 34.34
N SER A 194 -0.46 9.99 33.64
CA SER A 194 -1.57 9.19 34.15
C SER A 194 -2.05 8.21 33.07
N PRO A 195 -2.61 7.05 33.44
CA PRO A 195 -3.19 6.13 32.47
C PRO A 195 -4.23 6.79 31.56
N ARG A 196 -4.23 6.42 30.28
CA ARG A 196 -5.15 6.93 29.25
C ARG A 196 -5.99 5.78 28.69
N ALA A 197 -7.28 6.01 28.50
CA ALA A 197 -8.13 5.06 27.80
C ALA A 197 -7.92 5.17 26.29
N ILE A 198 -7.89 4.02 25.60
CA ILE A 198 -7.84 3.93 24.14
C ILE A 198 -8.93 2.98 23.62
N GLU A 199 -9.68 3.41 22.62
CA GLU A 199 -10.61 2.56 21.87
C GLU A 199 -9.86 1.77 20.80
N SER A 200 -10.02 0.44 20.78
CA SER A 200 -9.35 -0.43 19.82
C SER A 200 -10.24 -1.57 19.30
N ASP A 201 -9.75 -2.29 18.29
CA ASP A 201 -10.36 -3.55 17.80
C ASP A 201 -10.51 -4.62 18.90
N TYR A 202 -9.78 -4.47 20.01
CA TYR A 202 -9.82 -5.37 21.15
C TYR A 202 -10.69 -4.84 22.30
N GLY A 203 -11.49 -3.79 22.04
CA GLY A 203 -12.27 -3.07 23.03
C GLY A 203 -11.53 -1.87 23.61
N ARG A 204 -12.09 -1.32 24.69
CA ARG A 204 -11.52 -0.19 25.43
C ARG A 204 -10.40 -0.69 26.34
N LEU A 205 -9.19 -0.22 26.11
CA LEU A 205 -7.99 -0.57 26.88
C LEU A 205 -7.48 0.64 27.66
N GLU A 206 -6.61 0.39 28.64
CA GLU A 206 -5.91 1.43 29.40
C GLU A 206 -4.40 1.33 29.15
N ILE A 207 -3.81 2.40 28.61
CA ILE A 207 -2.37 2.52 28.34
C ILE A 207 -1.70 3.39 29.40
N SER A 208 -0.46 3.06 29.75
CA SER A 208 0.33 3.80 30.74
C SER A 208 1.81 3.84 30.35
N GLY A 209 2.55 4.83 30.87
CA GLY A 209 3.95 5.03 30.54
C GLY A 209 4.15 5.60 29.13
N GLY A 210 5.16 5.10 28.41
CA GLY A 210 5.46 5.54 27.05
C GLY A 210 4.39 5.11 26.05
N VAL A 211 3.96 6.05 25.20
CA VAL A 211 3.04 5.82 24.07
C VAL A 211 3.67 6.36 22.80
N LEU A 212 3.72 5.53 21.76
CA LEU A 212 4.25 5.86 20.45
C LEU A 212 3.18 5.60 19.38
N TYR A 213 2.85 6.64 18.62
CA TYR A 213 1.82 6.57 17.60
C TYR A 213 2.14 7.49 16.42
N ALA A 214 1.54 7.18 15.29
CA ALA A 214 1.50 8.00 14.08
C ALA A 214 0.04 8.35 13.79
N ARG A 215 -0.20 9.36 12.95
CA ARG A 215 -1.54 9.69 12.47
C ARG A 215 -2.17 8.49 11.75
N GLY A 216 -3.50 8.48 11.68
CA GLY A 216 -4.25 7.50 10.90
C GLY A 216 -4.31 7.81 9.41
N ALA A 217 -5.00 6.95 8.67
CA ALA A 217 -5.37 7.22 7.28
C ALA A 217 -6.24 8.48 7.10
N ASP A 218 -6.93 8.91 8.17
CA ASP A 218 -7.66 10.17 8.28
C ASP A 218 -6.73 11.40 8.35
N LYS A 219 -5.43 11.20 8.62
CA LYS A 219 -4.38 12.22 8.74
C LYS A 219 -4.59 13.16 9.93
N GLU A 220 -5.50 12.81 10.84
CA GLU A 220 -5.75 13.57 12.05
C GLU A 220 -4.86 13.02 13.17
N ASP A 221 -4.55 13.89 14.13
CA ASP A 221 -3.86 13.50 15.36
C ASP A 221 -4.93 13.36 16.44
N GLY A 222 -5.26 12.11 16.79
CA GLY A 222 -6.24 11.76 17.81
C GLY A 222 -5.63 11.58 19.20
N GLY A 223 -4.34 11.85 19.41
CA GLY A 223 -3.66 11.67 20.69
C GLY A 223 -3.65 10.23 21.22
N ALA A 224 -3.68 9.23 20.32
CA ALA A 224 -3.83 7.81 20.62
C ALA A 224 -5.09 7.47 21.45
N GLN A 225 -6.18 8.20 21.25
CA GLN A 225 -7.46 7.91 21.92
C GLN A 225 -8.27 6.81 21.22
N LYS A 226 -8.04 6.63 19.92
CA LYS A 226 -8.68 5.60 19.10
C LYS A 226 -7.66 5.02 18.13
N SER A 227 -7.65 3.71 17.96
CA SER A 227 -6.72 3.03 17.05
C SER A 227 -7.32 1.74 16.50
N THR A 228 -6.99 1.44 15.25
CA THR A 228 -7.34 0.18 14.58
C THR A 228 -6.05 -0.50 14.15
N ASN A 229 -6.04 -1.84 14.11
CA ASN A 229 -4.82 -2.57 13.72
C ASN A 229 -4.41 -2.28 12.27
N ASP A 230 -5.35 -1.83 11.44
CA ASP A 230 -5.10 -1.43 10.07
C ASP A 230 -4.77 0.04 9.85
N GLY A 231 -4.85 0.85 10.92
CA GLY A 231 -4.64 2.29 10.85
C GLY A 231 -5.68 3.03 9.99
N LEU A 232 -6.83 2.39 9.68
CA LEU A 232 -7.89 3.01 8.89
C LEU A 232 -8.73 3.98 9.71
N THR A 233 -8.80 3.79 11.03
CA THR A 233 -9.56 4.65 11.93
C THR A 233 -8.74 5.02 13.16
N GLY A 234 -8.66 6.33 13.43
CA GLY A 234 -7.85 6.87 14.51
C GLY A 234 -6.36 6.69 14.24
N ASP A 235 -5.56 6.93 15.28
CA ASP A 235 -4.10 6.88 15.18
C ASP A 235 -3.58 5.45 15.03
N PHE A 236 -2.44 5.31 14.38
CA PHE A 236 -1.71 4.05 14.32
C PHE A 236 -0.77 3.94 15.53
N VAL A 237 -1.07 3.04 16.47
CA VAL A 237 -0.28 2.86 17.71
C VAL A 237 0.75 1.77 17.54
N ALA A 238 2.04 2.12 17.65
CA ALA A 238 3.15 1.17 17.62
C ALA A 238 3.55 0.69 19.02
N TRP A 239 3.37 1.53 20.04
CA TRP A 239 3.61 1.16 21.44
C TRP A 239 2.62 1.86 22.37
N PRO A 240 2.07 1.19 23.40
CA PRO A 240 2.23 -0.24 23.71
C PRO A 240 1.56 -1.15 22.67
N ALA A 241 2.00 -2.41 22.60
CA ALA A 241 1.39 -3.40 21.72
C ALA A 241 -0.05 -3.73 22.20
N LEU A 242 -1.06 -3.10 21.59
CA LEU A 242 -2.46 -3.16 22.04
C LEU A 242 -3.01 -4.59 22.15
N ARG A 243 -2.60 -5.50 21.26
CA ARG A 243 -2.98 -6.91 21.33
C ARG A 243 -2.39 -7.64 22.53
N ALA A 244 -1.17 -7.30 22.95
CA ALA A 244 -0.57 -7.88 24.13
C ALA A 244 -1.23 -7.30 25.39
N LEU A 245 -1.52 -6.00 25.37
CA LEU A 245 -2.23 -5.30 26.44
C LEU A 245 -3.62 -5.90 26.68
N SER A 246 -4.39 -6.15 25.62
CA SER A 246 -5.75 -6.71 25.73
C SER A 246 -5.77 -8.09 26.40
N ARG A 247 -4.74 -8.92 26.16
CA ARG A 247 -4.57 -10.21 26.84
C ARG A 247 -4.27 -10.07 28.32
N SER A 248 -3.51 -9.05 28.71
CA SER A 248 -3.17 -8.80 30.11
C SER A 248 -4.36 -8.29 30.93
N THR A 249 -5.24 -7.49 30.30
CA THR A 249 -6.49 -7.01 30.92
C THR A 249 -7.56 -8.09 31.02
N GLY A 250 -7.58 -9.07 30.10
CA GLY A 250 -8.53 -10.19 30.14
C GLY A 250 -8.13 -11.33 31.10
N SER A 251 -6.98 -11.24 31.76
CA SER A 251 -6.47 -12.25 32.69
C SER A 251 -6.67 -11.87 34.17
N LYS A 252 -7.59 -10.93 34.46
CA LYS A 252 -8.03 -10.56 35.80
C LYS A 252 -9.49 -10.94 36.01
#